data_AF-A0A662A5E5-F1
#
_entry.id   AF-A0A662A5E5-F1
#
_cell.length_a   1.000
_cell.length_b   1.000
_cell.length_c   1.000
_cell.angle_alpha   90.00
_cell.angle_beta   90.00
_cell.angle_gamma   90.00
#
_symmetry.space_group_name_H-M   'P 1'
#
loop_
_entity.id
_entity.type
_entity.pdbx_description
1 polymer ?
#
loop_
_entity_poly.entity_id
_entity_poly.type
_entity_poly.pdbx_seq_one_letter_code
_entity_poly.pdbx_strand_id
1 'polypeptide(L)'
;MTKIKDIPKVDRPREKFLKKGPEALSKSDLLAILLGSGIKGKNVQQLSQQIIKKFGKNFLNITVDDLKGVAGIGEAKALQIASAISLVKRFYADDQTNEVVIKNSQDVASLTYDLRSKKKRTSRLFIS
;
A
#
# COMPACT_ATOMS: atom_id res chain seq x y z
N MET A 1 12.02 4.73 26.73
CA MET A 1 12.28 4.84 25.27
C MET A 1 12.71 3.49 24.74
N THR A 2 11.84 2.76 24.04
CA THR A 2 12.19 1.47 23.43
C THR A 2 12.94 1.72 22.12
N LYS A 3 14.23 1.38 22.10
CA LYS A 3 15.05 1.38 20.89
C LYS A 3 14.62 0.17 20.05
N ILE A 4 14.89 0.19 18.74
CA ILE A 4 14.67 -1.00 17.86
C ILE A 4 15.43 -2.25 18.36
N LYS A 5 16.45 -2.05 19.22
CA LYS A 5 17.14 -3.12 19.95
C LYS A 5 16.24 -3.89 20.92
N ASP A 6 15.16 -3.29 21.43
CA ASP A 6 14.28 -3.88 22.45
C ASP A 6 13.10 -4.65 21.83
N ILE A 7 12.89 -4.51 20.52
CA ILE A 7 11.97 -5.37 19.77
C ILE A 7 12.69 -6.70 19.52
N PRO A 8 12.11 -7.85 19.90
CA PRO A 8 12.66 -9.16 19.54
C PRO A 8 13.01 -9.17 18.05
N LYS A 9 14.17 -9.70 17.66
CA LYS A 9 14.63 -9.68 16.25
C LYS A 9 13.55 -10.17 15.27
N VAL A 10 12.70 -11.10 15.71
CA VAL A 10 11.62 -11.72 14.94
C VAL A 10 10.45 -10.76 14.64
N ASP A 11 10.25 -9.74 15.46
CA ASP A 11 9.15 -8.77 15.33
C ASP A 11 9.57 -7.49 14.61
N ARG A 12 10.85 -7.37 14.21
CA ARG A 12 11.30 -6.26 13.39
C ARG A 12 10.66 -6.36 12.00
N PRO A 13 10.15 -5.26 11.43
CA PRO A 13 9.42 -5.30 10.16
C PRO A 13 10.14 -6.05 9.04
N ARG A 14 11.44 -5.78 8.83
CA ARG A 14 12.24 -6.44 7.77
C ARG A 14 12.36 -7.95 7.99
N GLU A 15 12.62 -8.36 9.22
CA GLU A 15 12.86 -9.76 9.55
C GLU A 15 11.54 -10.54 9.52
N LYS A 16 10.46 -9.89 9.97
CA LYS A 16 9.09 -10.40 9.85
C LYS A 16 8.68 -10.56 8.38
N PHE A 17 9.03 -9.61 7.51
CA PHE A 17 8.78 -9.69 6.06
C PHE A 17 9.49 -10.90 5.46
N LEU A 18 10.78 -11.08 5.75
CA LEU A 18 11.57 -12.21 5.25
C LEU A 18 11.07 -13.56 5.75
N LYS A 19 10.60 -13.63 7.01
CA LYS A 19 10.18 -14.90 7.64
C LYS A 19 8.72 -15.28 7.34
N LYS A 20 7.81 -14.31 7.30
CA LYS A 20 6.36 -14.54 7.25
C LYS A 20 5.67 -13.97 6.01
N GLY A 21 6.42 -13.26 5.16
CA GLY A 21 5.88 -12.60 3.96
C GLY A 21 5.14 -11.30 4.26
N PRO A 22 4.72 -10.58 3.20
CA PRO A 22 4.07 -9.26 3.30
C PRO A 22 2.73 -9.31 4.05
N GLU A 23 1.97 -10.40 3.93
CA GLU A 23 0.64 -10.55 4.55
C GLU A 23 0.67 -10.51 6.08
N ALA A 24 1.81 -10.82 6.69
CA ALA A 24 1.97 -10.75 8.14
C ALA A 24 2.16 -9.31 8.65
N LEU A 25 2.38 -8.33 7.77
CA LEU A 25 2.74 -6.96 8.13
C LEU A 25 1.53 -6.03 8.17
N SER A 26 1.53 -5.15 9.17
CA SER A 26 0.60 -4.03 9.18
C SER A 26 1.01 -2.96 8.16
N LYS A 27 0.09 -2.05 7.81
CA LYS A 27 0.39 -0.86 6.99
C LYS A 27 1.57 -0.05 7.56
N SER A 28 1.63 0.09 8.89
CA SER A 28 2.74 0.76 9.57
C SER A 28 4.06 0.01 9.47
N ASP A 29 4.04 -1.33 9.45
CA ASP A 29 5.27 -2.13 9.29
C ASP A 29 5.82 -1.98 7.87
N LEU A 30 4.97 -2.04 6.85
CA LEU A 30 5.36 -1.80 5.45
C LEU A 30 5.96 -0.40 5.28
N LEU A 31 5.32 0.62 5.85
CA LEU A 31 5.84 1.98 5.82
C LEU A 31 7.17 2.10 6.60
N ALA A 32 7.33 1.36 7.70
CA ALA A 32 8.58 1.36 8.46
C ALA A 32 9.74 0.72 7.68
N ILE A 33 9.47 -0.33 6.89
CA ILE A 33 10.45 -0.91 5.98
C ILE A 33 10.86 0.11 4.93
N LEU A 34 9.86 0.75 4.29
CA LEU A 34 10.07 1.76 3.26
C LEU A 34 10.97 2.88 3.80
N LEU A 35 10.60 3.51 4.91
CA LEU A 35 11.36 4.60 5.52
C LEU A 35 12.77 4.21 5.97
N GLY A 36 12.97 2.95 6.38
CA GLY A 36 14.25 2.37 6.80
C GLY A 36 14.83 2.91 8.12
N SER A 37 14.55 4.16 8.48
CA SER A 37 15.05 4.82 9.69
C SER A 37 14.02 5.77 10.30
N GLY A 38 14.11 5.94 11.62
CA GLY A 38 13.31 6.91 12.36
C GLY A 38 13.82 8.34 12.20
N ILE A 39 13.35 9.23 13.06
CA ILE A 39 13.79 10.62 13.15
C ILE A 39 14.33 10.86 14.56
N LYS A 40 14.94 12.03 14.80
CA LYS A 40 15.37 12.39 16.15
C LYS A 40 14.16 12.33 17.10
N GLY A 41 14.27 11.54 18.17
CA GLY A 41 13.22 11.38 19.18
C GLY A 41 12.09 10.40 18.86
N LYS A 42 12.00 9.83 17.64
CA LYS A 42 11.01 8.79 17.30
C LYS A 42 11.62 7.69 16.44
N ASN A 43 11.46 6.44 16.86
CA ASN A 43 11.90 5.31 16.05
C ASN A 43 11.02 5.14 14.79
N VAL A 44 11.49 4.34 13.83
CA VAL A 44 10.81 4.20 12.53
C VAL A 44 9.40 3.62 12.67
N GLN A 45 9.16 2.68 13.60
CA GLN A 45 7.83 2.13 13.81
C GLN A 45 6.86 3.18 14.37
N GLN A 46 7.28 3.95 15.36
CA GLN A 46 6.48 5.03 15.94
C GLN A 46 6.15 6.10 14.89
N LEU A 47 7.13 6.47 14.07
CA LEU A 47 6.93 7.42 12.98
C LEU A 47 5.91 6.88 11.96
N SER A 48 6.06 5.63 11.53
CA SER A 48 5.13 5.01 10.59
C SER A 48 3.70 4.91 11.14
N GLN A 49 3.54 4.51 12.41
CA GLN A 49 2.25 4.48 13.07
C GLN A 49 1.61 5.87 13.13
N GLN A 50 2.39 6.91 13.45
CA GLN A 50 1.91 8.29 13.46
C GLN A 50 1.42 8.72 12.07
N ILE A 51 2.17 8.45 11.01
CA ILE A 51 1.80 8.81 9.63
C ILE A 51 0.50 8.09 9.23
N ILE A 52 0.43 6.77 9.43
CA ILE A 52 -0.76 5.97 9.10
C ILE A 52 -1.97 6.45 9.89
N LYS A 53 -1.81 6.77 11.18
CA LYS A 53 -2.89 7.31 12.01
C LYS A 53 -3.34 8.70 11.55
N LYS A 54 -2.40 9.58 11.19
CA LYS A 54 -2.70 10.97 10.77
C LYS A 54 -3.50 11.00 9.46
N PHE A 55 -3.12 10.21 8.48
CA PHE A 55 -3.73 10.27 7.15
C PHE A 55 -4.83 9.22 6.91
N GLY A 56 -4.77 8.07 7.59
CA GLY A 56 -5.83 7.05 7.57
C GLY A 56 -6.27 6.67 6.15
N LYS A 57 -7.56 6.90 5.86
CA LYS A 57 -8.17 6.62 4.54
C LYS A 57 -7.63 7.53 3.42
N ASN A 58 -7.15 8.72 3.77
CA ASN A 58 -6.62 9.68 2.82
C ASN A 58 -5.15 9.44 2.45
N PHE A 59 -4.52 8.40 3.00
CA PHE A 59 -3.09 8.12 2.81
C PHE A 59 -2.67 8.09 1.34
N LEU A 60 -3.50 7.55 0.43
CA LEU A 60 -3.15 7.51 -1.00
C LEU A 60 -3.21 8.88 -1.69
N ASN A 61 -3.83 9.89 -1.09
CA ASN A 61 -4.04 11.20 -1.71
C ASN A 61 -3.19 12.31 -1.06
N ILE A 62 -2.22 11.94 -0.23
CA ILE A 62 -1.34 12.91 0.44
C ILE A 62 -0.32 13.50 -0.53
N THR A 63 -0.02 14.78 -0.34
CA THR A 63 1.03 15.50 -1.08
C THR A 63 2.37 15.46 -0.35
N VAL A 64 3.42 15.92 -1.03
CA VAL A 64 4.74 16.09 -0.42
C VAL A 64 4.68 17.11 0.74
N ASP A 65 3.90 18.19 0.59
CA ASP A 65 3.78 19.21 1.63
C ASP A 65 2.99 18.71 2.85
N ASP A 66 1.96 17.89 2.66
CA ASP A 66 1.26 17.22 3.77
C ASP A 66 2.23 16.39 4.63
N LEU A 67 3.12 15.66 3.95
CA LEU A 67 4.15 14.82 4.58
C LEU A 67 5.21 15.67 5.29
N LYS A 68 5.67 16.76 4.68
CA LYS A 68 6.59 17.73 5.31
C LYS A 68 5.96 18.41 6.54
N GLY A 69 4.64 18.52 6.59
CA GLY A 69 3.89 18.94 7.78
C GLY A 69 3.92 17.93 8.94
N VAL A 70 4.56 16.77 8.80
CA VAL A 70 4.82 15.83 9.90
C VAL A 70 6.18 16.15 10.50
N ALA A 71 6.21 16.51 11.79
CA ALA A 71 7.43 16.88 12.50
C ALA A 71 8.56 15.83 12.29
N GLY A 72 9.69 16.29 11.75
CA GLY A 72 10.89 15.49 11.47
C GLY A 72 10.89 14.76 10.12
N ILE A 73 9.84 14.84 9.31
CA ILE A 73 9.86 14.40 7.92
C ILE A 73 10.41 15.54 7.05
N GLY A 74 11.65 15.38 6.61
CA GLY A 74 12.24 16.23 5.58
C GLY A 74 11.86 15.79 4.17
N GLU A 75 12.28 16.59 3.19
CA GLU A 75 11.99 16.41 1.77
C GLU A 75 12.30 15.00 1.26
N ALA A 76 13.48 14.45 1.59
CA ALA A 76 13.88 13.11 1.14
C ALA A 76 12.87 12.02 1.52
N LYS A 77 12.41 12.01 2.79
CA LYS A 77 11.43 11.02 3.27
C LYS A 77 10.03 11.28 2.72
N ALA A 78 9.66 12.56 2.53
CA ALA A 78 8.39 12.93 1.93
C ALA A 78 8.31 12.46 0.46
N LEU A 79 9.34 12.75 -0.33
CA LEU A 79 9.47 12.28 -1.72
C LEU A 79 9.45 10.75 -1.80
N GLN A 80 10.14 10.07 -0.88
CA GLN A 80 10.14 8.61 -0.85
C GLN A 80 8.73 8.02 -0.74
N ILE A 81 7.91 8.54 0.18
CA ILE A 81 6.52 8.07 0.37
C ILE A 81 5.65 8.48 -0.82
N ALA A 82 5.72 9.74 -1.25
CA ALA A 82 4.91 10.25 -2.35
C ALA A 82 5.19 9.52 -3.67
N SER A 83 6.46 9.20 -3.95
CA SER A 83 6.87 8.40 -5.11
C SER A 83 6.32 6.97 -5.03
N ALA A 84 6.39 6.32 -3.86
CA ALA A 84 5.83 4.98 -3.69
C ALA A 84 4.32 4.95 -3.94
N ILE A 85 3.58 5.94 -3.41
CA ILE A 85 2.13 6.08 -3.65
C ILE A 85 1.85 6.31 -5.14
N SER A 86 2.60 7.21 -5.77
CA SER A 86 2.42 7.55 -7.19
C SER A 86 2.70 6.35 -8.09
N LEU A 87 3.72 5.54 -7.77
CA LEU A 87 4.04 4.31 -8.48
C LEU A 87 2.89 3.31 -8.40
N VAL A 88 2.37 3.07 -7.19
CA VAL A 88 1.21 2.19 -6.99
C VAL A 88 0.01 2.70 -7.79
N LYS A 89 -0.30 4.00 -7.73
CA LYS A 89 -1.40 4.59 -8.50
C LYS A 89 -1.27 4.39 -10.01
N ARG A 90 -0.04 4.47 -10.57
CA ARG A 90 0.20 4.22 -12.00
C ARG A 90 -0.06 2.76 -12.38
N PHE A 91 0.45 1.80 -11.60
CA PHE A 91 0.15 0.39 -11.84
C PHE A 91 -1.34 0.07 -11.76
N TYR A 92 -2.07 0.67 -10.81
CA TYR A 92 -3.53 0.50 -10.75
C TYR A 92 -4.25 1.17 -11.93
N ALA A 93 -3.79 2.34 -12.38
CA ALA A 93 -4.37 2.99 -13.55
C ALA A 93 -4.15 2.18 -14.84
N ASP A 94 -2.96 1.61 -15.01
CA ASP A 94 -2.63 0.76 -16.16
C ASP A 94 -3.47 -0.53 -16.16
N ASP A 95 -3.69 -1.14 -15.00
CA ASP A 95 -4.56 -2.32 -14.85
C ASP A 95 -6.02 -2.00 -15.22
N GLN A 96 -6.52 -0.81 -14.89
CA GLN A 96 -7.86 -0.34 -15.24
C GLN A 96 -8.00 -0.02 -16.75
N THR A 97 -6.91 0.28 -17.45
CA THR A 97 -6.95 0.50 -18.92
C THR A 97 -7.09 -0.79 -19.73
N ASN A 98 -6.95 -1.95 -19.09
CA ASN A 98 -7.29 -3.25 -19.67
C ASN A 98 -8.78 -3.60 -19.54
N GLU A 99 -9.61 -2.74 -18.93
CA GLU A 99 -11.06 -2.85 -19.05
C GLU A 99 -11.51 -2.26 -20.40
N VAL A 100 -11.69 -3.17 -21.37
CA VAL A 100 -12.33 -3.05 -22.69
C VAL A 100 -12.87 -1.65 -23.02
N VAL A 101 -12.09 -0.88 -23.79
CA VAL A 101 -12.62 0.29 -24.50
C VAL A 101 -13.49 -0.22 -25.66
N ILE A 102 -14.81 -0.13 -25.54
CA ILE A 102 -15.76 -0.46 -26.61
C ILE A 102 -15.63 0.63 -27.68
N LYS A 103 -14.88 0.36 -28.76
CA LYS A 103 -14.69 1.28 -29.88
C LYS A 103 -15.66 1.01 -31.02
N ASN A 104 -16.25 -0.18 -31.08
CA ASN A 104 -17.25 -0.55 -32.09
C ASN A 104 -18.27 -1.57 -31.55
N SER A 105 -19.31 -1.85 -32.33
CA SER A 105 -20.38 -2.80 -31.99
C SER A 105 -19.89 -4.25 -31.82
N GLN A 106 -18.70 -4.60 -32.31
CA GLN A 106 -18.11 -5.93 -32.16
C GLN A 106 -17.44 -6.10 -30.79
N ASP A 107 -16.93 -5.02 -30.17
CA ASP A 107 -16.35 -5.06 -28.81
C ASP A 107 -17.40 -5.38 -27.73
N VAL A 108 -18.68 -5.05 -27.98
CA VAL A 108 -19.81 -5.38 -27.11
C VAL A 108 -20.07 -6.90 -27.06
N ALA A 109 -19.86 -7.61 -28.17
CA ALA A 109 -20.06 -9.06 -28.24
C ALA A 109 -19.00 -9.81 -27.41
N SER A 110 -17.77 -9.33 -27.39
CA SER A 110 -16.68 -9.91 -26.58
C SER A 110 -16.90 -9.68 -25.08
N LEU A 111 -17.36 -8.48 -24.69
CA LEU A 111 -17.67 -8.16 -23.29
C LEU A 111 -18.85 -8.98 -22.75
N THR A 112 -19.89 -9.18 -23.56
CA THR A 112 -21.07 -9.97 -23.15
C THR A 112 -20.77 -11.45 -22.99
N TYR A 113 -19.85 -12.01 -23.79
CA TYR A 113 -19.38 -13.39 -23.61
C TYR A 113 -18.63 -13.58 -22.29
N ASP A 114 -17.81 -12.59 -21.92
CA ASP A 114 -16.96 -12.65 -20.73
C ASP A 114 -17.75 -12.44 -19.42
N LEU A 115 -18.80 -11.61 -19.46
CA LEU A 115 -19.76 -11.49 -18.36
C LEU A 115 -20.59 -12.78 -18.16
N ARG A 116 -20.91 -13.49 -19.25
CA ARG A 116 -21.62 -14.79 -19.19
C ARG A 116 -20.73 -15.89 -18.61
N SER A 117 -19.41 -15.82 -18.80
CA SER A 117 -18.44 -16.77 -18.24
C SER A 117 -18.18 -16.50 -16.74
N LYS A 118 -18.06 -15.24 -16.33
CA LYS A 118 -17.86 -14.84 -14.92
C LYS A 118 -19.06 -15.15 -14.03
N LYS A 119 -20.31 -15.05 -14.53
CA LYS A 119 -21.52 -15.36 -13.74
C LYS A 119 -21.63 -16.84 -13.32
N LYS A 120 -20.92 -17.77 -13.97
CA LYS A 120 -20.90 -19.19 -13.56
C LYS A 120 -19.96 -19.51 -12.40
N ARG A 121 -19.02 -18.63 -12.03
CA ARG A 121 -18.05 -18.90 -10.94
C ARG A 121 -18.58 -18.52 -9.55
N THR A 122 -19.53 -17.59 -9.46
CA THR A 122 -20.04 -17.10 -8.16
C THR A 122 -21.12 -18.00 -7.54
N SER A 123 -21.61 -19.02 -8.25
CA SER A 123 -22.67 -19.92 -7.75
C SER A 123 -22.15 -21.21 -7.10
N ARG A 124 -20.82 -21.38 -6.95
CA ARG A 124 -20.23 -22.65 -6.47
C ARG A 124 -19.44 -22.57 -5.16
N LEU A 125 -19.51 -21.44 -4.44
CA LEU A 125 -18.77 -21.26 -3.18
C LEU A 125 -19.65 -21.13 -1.92
N PHE A 126 -20.92 -21.51 -2.01
CA PHE A 126 -21.76 -21.73 -0.83
C PHE A 126 -22.37 -23.12 -0.96
N ILE A 127 -21.72 -24.10 -0.33
CA ILE A 127 -22.21 -25.35 0.26
C ILE A 127 -20.96 -26.25 0.40
N SER A 128 -20.33 -26.20 1.58
CA SER A 128 -19.75 -27.33 2.32
C SER A 128 -19.37 -26.86 3.71
#